data_AF-A0A072UMX1-F1
#
_entry.id   AF-A0A072UMX1-F1
#
_cell.length_a   1.000
_cell.length_b   1.000
_cell.length_c   1.000
_cell.angle_alpha   90.00
_cell.angle_beta   90.00
_cell.angle_gamma   90.00
#
_symmetry.space_group_name_H-M   'P 1'
#
loop_
_entity.id
_entity.type
_entity.pdbx_description
1 polymer ?
#
loop_
_entity_poly.entity_id
_entity_poly.type
_entity_poly.pdbx_seq_one_letter_code
_entity_poly.pdbx_strand_id
1 'polypeptide(L)'
;MATIKYSITYGGDAKSQGDLSMETLTLDSTSNSSVSFPNTVIGCGHVNVLSDNSQNSGVVVGTGRGEISLIKQMLLLLFHLLWSKSSIGREDHYFLTLEAFSVGNNRIEYGEGTNVSMKNIVIDSGTPLTMLPPPFHSKLESYVAKEVKLPCVEPPDHRLSLCYNTTGNQSNFPVITAHFSGADVKLNSNSTFFPIEEGIMCFSFLLSNVKITLLLGFISSHFHLHVRRN
;
A
#
# COMPACT_ATOMS: atom_id res chain seq x y z
N MET A 1 31.60 1.01 -23.04
CA MET A 1 30.17 0.68 -23.27
C MET A 1 29.36 1.67 -22.46
N ALA A 2 28.33 2.29 -23.03
CA ALA A 2 27.47 3.21 -22.29
C ALA A 2 26.49 2.39 -21.44
N THR A 3 26.51 2.56 -20.12
CA THR A 3 25.49 2.00 -19.24
C THR A 3 24.35 2.99 -19.05
N ILE A 4 23.13 2.47 -18.97
CA ILE A 4 21.94 3.30 -18.72
C ILE A 4 21.81 3.47 -17.20
N LYS A 5 21.88 4.71 -16.73
CA LYS A 5 21.76 5.02 -15.30
C LYS A 5 20.29 5.09 -14.88
N TYR A 6 19.99 4.64 -13.67
CA TYR A 6 18.70 4.87 -13.03
C TYR A 6 18.87 5.59 -11.69
N SER A 7 17.84 6.32 -11.28
CA SER A 7 17.70 6.92 -9.96
C SER A 7 16.23 6.86 -9.57
N ILE A 8 15.92 6.13 -8.51
CA ILE A 8 14.57 5.97 -7.96
C ILE A 8 14.58 6.45 -6.52
N THR A 9 13.59 7.25 -6.15
CA THR A 9 13.31 7.62 -4.77
C THR A 9 12.06 6.87 -4.33
N TYR A 10 12.16 6.14 -3.22
CA TYR A 10 11.06 5.46 -2.56
C TYR A 10 10.50 6.35 -1.45
N GLY A 11 9.32 6.02 -0.91
CA GLY A 11 8.68 6.87 0.11
C GLY A 11 9.60 7.18 1.31
N GLY A 12 9.53 8.42 1.82
CA GLY A 12 10.48 8.96 2.79
C GLY A 12 11.77 9.45 2.13
N ASP A 13 12.92 9.23 2.77
CA ASP A 13 14.25 9.59 2.24
C ASP A 13 14.98 8.42 1.54
N ALA A 14 14.26 7.31 1.29
CA ALA A 14 14.85 6.13 0.68
C ALA A 14 15.14 6.36 -0.80
N LYS A 15 16.33 5.97 -1.26
CA LYS A 15 16.80 6.21 -2.63
C LYS A 15 17.65 5.05 -3.14
N SER A 16 17.52 4.70 -4.41
CA SER A 16 18.41 3.77 -5.09
C SER A 16 18.88 4.35 -6.43
N GLN A 17 20.17 4.27 -6.68
CA GLN A 17 20.80 4.76 -7.91
C GLN A 17 21.81 3.74 -8.41
N GLY A 18 21.88 3.56 -9.72
CA GLY A 18 22.81 2.61 -10.30
C GLY A 18 22.68 2.47 -11.81
N ASP A 19 23.00 1.29 -12.31
CA ASP A 19 22.93 0.95 -13.74
C ASP A 19 21.80 -0.05 -14.00
N LEU A 20 21.06 0.15 -15.08
CA LEU A 20 20.10 -0.83 -15.56
C LEU A 20 20.83 -1.95 -16.31
N SER A 21 20.46 -3.19 -16.00
CA SER A 21 20.81 -4.38 -16.76
C SER A 21 19.53 -5.08 -17.23
N MET A 22 19.67 -5.94 -18.23
CA MET A 22 18.60 -6.80 -18.72
C MET A 22 18.99 -8.24 -18.45
N GLU A 23 18.17 -8.96 -17.69
CA GLU A 23 18.48 -10.29 -17.15
C GLU A 23 17.28 -11.25 -17.26
N THR A 24 17.48 -12.49 -16.85
CA THR A 24 16.38 -13.46 -16.68
C THR A 24 16.03 -13.60 -15.21
N LEU A 25 14.78 -13.29 -14.85
CA LEU A 25 14.26 -13.47 -13.50
C LEU A 25 13.55 -14.82 -13.40
N THR A 26 13.96 -15.68 -12.47
CA THR A 26 13.28 -16.96 -12.21
C THR A 26 12.62 -16.92 -10.85
N LEU A 27 11.33 -17.27 -10.79
CA LEU A 27 10.52 -17.29 -9.57
C LEU A 27 9.91 -18.67 -9.38
N ASP A 28 9.95 -19.18 -8.15
CA ASP A 28 9.30 -20.44 -7.79
C ASP A 28 7.80 -20.23 -7.54
N SER A 29 6.97 -21.05 -8.18
CA SER A 29 5.52 -21.07 -7.96
C SER A 29 5.16 -21.91 -6.73
N THR A 30 4.02 -21.62 -6.13
CA THR A 30 3.38 -22.42 -5.06
C THR A 30 3.02 -23.84 -5.51
N SER A 31 3.07 -24.11 -6.81
CA SER A 31 2.91 -25.44 -7.42
C SER A 31 4.21 -26.24 -7.55
N ASN A 32 5.31 -25.83 -6.90
CA ASN A 32 6.66 -26.42 -7.04
C ASN A 32 7.20 -26.41 -8.48
N SER A 33 6.78 -25.42 -9.29
CA SER A 33 7.26 -25.20 -10.65
C SER A 33 7.89 -23.82 -10.76
N SER A 34 9.12 -23.73 -11.26
CA SER A 34 9.78 -22.43 -11.48
C SER A 34 9.34 -21.81 -12.80
N VAL A 35 9.15 -20.49 -12.82
CA VAL A 35 8.79 -19.69 -14.00
C VAL A 35 9.89 -18.68 -14.27
N SER A 36 10.41 -18.66 -15.49
CA SER A 36 11.47 -17.73 -15.92
C SER A 36 10.93 -16.64 -16.83
N PHE A 37 11.34 -15.40 -16.55
CA PHE A 37 10.98 -14.17 -17.22
C PHE A 37 12.25 -13.56 -17.86
N PRO A 38 12.56 -13.92 -19.12
CA PRO A 38 13.71 -13.37 -19.82
C PRO A 38 13.49 -11.90 -20.17
N ASN A 39 14.57 -11.18 -20.43
CA ASN A 39 14.56 -9.75 -20.79
C ASN A 39 13.96 -8.83 -19.70
N THR A 40 14.05 -9.24 -18.44
CA THR A 40 13.63 -8.43 -17.29
C THR A 40 14.69 -7.37 -17.01
N VAL A 41 14.31 -6.10 -17.08
CA VAL A 41 15.13 -4.95 -16.69
C VAL A 41 15.27 -4.92 -15.17
N ILE A 42 16.49 -5.02 -14.67
CA ILE A 42 16.83 -4.99 -13.25
C ILE A 42 17.82 -3.85 -13.01
N GLY A 43 17.65 -3.12 -11.90
CA GLY A 43 18.61 -2.11 -11.48
C GLY A 43 19.73 -2.71 -10.63
N CYS A 44 20.98 -2.60 -11.08
CA CYS A 44 22.17 -2.84 -10.27
C CYS A 44 22.48 -1.57 -9.46
N GLY A 45 22.04 -1.55 -8.20
CA GLY A 45 22.19 -0.39 -7.31
C GLY A 45 23.61 -0.21 -6.81
N HIS A 46 24.18 0.97 -7.02
CA HIS A 46 25.48 1.40 -6.50
C HIS A 46 25.35 2.26 -5.25
N VAL A 47 24.26 3.03 -5.16
CA VAL A 47 23.96 3.89 -4.00
C VAL A 47 22.54 3.58 -3.56
N ASN A 48 22.42 2.89 -2.42
CA ASN A 48 21.15 2.54 -1.82
C ASN A 48 21.08 3.18 -0.43
N VAL A 49 20.07 4.01 -0.22
CA VAL A 49 19.78 4.69 1.04
C VAL A 49 18.40 4.20 1.48
N LEU A 50 18.32 3.62 2.66
CA LEU A 50 17.05 3.24 3.29
C LEU A 50 16.60 4.36 4.24
N SER A 51 15.29 4.40 4.55
CA SER A 51 14.69 5.42 5.42
C SER A 51 15.23 5.41 6.86
N ASP A 52 16.07 4.44 7.23
CA ASP A 52 16.68 4.28 8.56
C ASP A 52 18.21 4.57 8.58
N ASN A 53 18.78 5.16 7.52
CA ASN A 53 20.23 5.40 7.38
C ASN A 53 21.12 4.15 7.52
N SER A 54 20.56 2.94 7.50
CA SER A 54 21.35 1.71 7.49
C SER A 54 21.92 1.46 6.08
N GLN A 55 23.23 1.23 6.00
CA GLN A 55 23.86 0.73 4.79
C GLN A 55 23.71 -0.79 4.76
N ASN A 56 22.59 -1.28 4.24
CA ASN A 56 22.38 -2.71 4.03
C ASN A 56 22.49 -3.08 2.55
N SER A 57 23.23 -4.16 2.26
CA SER A 57 23.24 -4.86 0.97
C SER A 57 21.94 -5.65 0.79
N GLY A 58 20.81 -4.96 0.66
CA GLY A 58 19.49 -5.54 0.45
C GLY A 58 19.04 -5.50 -1.00
N VAL A 59 18.22 -6.47 -1.41
CA VAL A 59 17.50 -6.42 -2.70
C VAL A 59 16.28 -5.52 -2.53
N VAL A 60 16.15 -4.50 -3.37
CA VAL A 60 14.97 -3.63 -3.41
C VAL A 60 14.06 -4.07 -4.56
N VAL A 61 12.84 -4.47 -4.24
CA VAL A 61 11.86 -4.91 -5.24
C VAL A 61 10.92 -3.76 -5.57
N GLY A 62 11.07 -3.22 -6.79
CA GLY A 62 10.22 -2.14 -7.29
C GLY A 62 8.82 -2.64 -7.68
N THR A 63 7.87 -2.59 -6.76
CA THR A 63 6.45 -2.93 -7.00
C THR A 63 5.57 -1.73 -7.37
N GLY A 64 6.21 -0.59 -7.69
CA GLY A 64 5.53 0.60 -8.19
C GLY A 64 4.92 0.39 -9.58
N ARG A 65 4.52 1.47 -10.23
CA ARG A 65 3.81 1.43 -11.53
C ARG A 65 4.64 1.91 -12.72
N GLY A 66 5.91 2.25 -12.49
CA GLY A 66 6.84 2.60 -13.55
C GLY A 66 6.98 1.47 -14.58
N GLU A 67 7.35 1.81 -15.81
CA GLU A 67 7.53 0.85 -16.91
C GLU A 67 8.57 -0.25 -16.58
N ILE A 68 9.51 0.05 -15.69
CA ILE A 68 10.52 -0.89 -15.18
C ILE A 68 10.14 -1.51 -13.82
N SER A 69 8.92 -1.34 -13.33
CA SER A 69 8.47 -2.03 -12.12
C SER A 69 8.34 -3.53 -12.36
N LEU A 70 8.62 -4.34 -11.34
CA LEU A 70 8.51 -5.79 -11.46
C LEU A 70 7.09 -6.21 -11.85
N ILE A 71 6.08 -5.57 -11.25
CA ILE A 71 4.67 -5.83 -11.59
C ILE A 71 4.42 -5.56 -13.07
N LYS A 72 4.84 -4.41 -13.60
CA LYS A 72 4.58 -4.08 -15.02
C LYS A 72 5.40 -4.91 -15.98
N GLN A 73 6.66 -5.23 -15.65
CA GLN A 73 7.50 -6.09 -16.47
C GLN A 73 6.95 -7.52 -16.54
N MET A 74 6.56 -8.11 -15.42
CA MET A 74 5.94 -9.45 -15.39
C MET A 74 4.57 -9.45 -16.07
N LEU A 75 3.78 -8.41 -15.85
CA LEU A 75 2.44 -8.26 -16.43
C LEU A 75 2.52 -8.06 -17.95
N LEU A 76 3.47 -7.25 -18.44
CA LEU A 76 3.74 -7.08 -19.88
C LEU A 76 4.23 -8.39 -20.51
N LEU A 77 5.09 -9.15 -19.83
CA LEU A 77 5.55 -10.46 -20.32
C LEU A 77 4.42 -11.50 -20.39
N LEU A 78 3.50 -11.49 -19.43
CA LEU A 78 2.28 -12.30 -19.46
C LEU A 78 1.28 -11.81 -20.52
N PHE A 79 1.20 -10.50 -20.77
CA PHE A 79 0.32 -9.91 -21.79
C PHE A 79 0.86 -10.04 -23.22
N HIS A 80 2.19 -10.07 -23.41
CA HIS A 80 2.80 -10.37 -24.71
C HIS A 80 2.45 -11.78 -25.21
N LEU A 81 2.14 -12.71 -24.30
CA LEU A 81 1.61 -14.02 -24.64
C LEU A 81 0.12 -14.00 -25.02
N LEU A 82 -0.63 -12.92 -24.75
CA LEU A 82 -2.09 -12.92 -24.85
C LEU A 82 -2.71 -11.84 -25.75
N TRP A 83 -2.07 -10.71 -26.08
CA TRP A 83 -2.70 -9.74 -27.01
C TRP A 83 -1.73 -8.78 -27.71
N SER A 84 -1.72 -8.82 -29.03
CA SER A 84 -1.08 -7.82 -29.91
C SER A 84 -1.99 -6.60 -30.04
N LYS A 85 -1.43 -5.41 -29.75
CA LYS A 85 -1.97 -4.06 -29.99
C LYS A 85 -3.17 -3.61 -29.13
N SER A 86 -2.91 -2.69 -28.20
CA SER A 86 -3.67 -1.43 -28.11
C SER A 86 -2.91 -0.40 -27.27
N SER A 87 -2.81 0.83 -27.76
CA SER A 87 -2.08 1.95 -27.18
C SER A 87 -2.72 2.40 -25.87
N ILE A 88 -2.00 2.27 -24.74
CA ILE A 88 -2.48 2.62 -23.40
C ILE A 88 -2.47 4.14 -23.21
N GLY A 89 -3.67 4.70 -22.99
CA GLY A 89 -3.88 6.06 -22.53
C GLY A 89 -3.38 6.24 -21.10
N ARG A 90 -2.75 7.40 -20.89
CA ARG A 90 -2.03 7.94 -19.74
C ARG A 90 -2.92 8.16 -18.49
N GLU A 91 -3.14 7.12 -17.67
CA GLU A 91 -3.36 7.26 -16.20
C GLU A 91 -2.81 6.02 -15.48
N ASP A 92 -1.68 6.18 -14.78
CA ASP A 92 -0.89 5.07 -14.24
C ASP A 92 -1.34 4.56 -12.86
N HIS A 93 -2.49 5.03 -12.33
CA HIS A 93 -3.01 4.62 -11.02
C HIS A 93 -4.41 4.00 -11.08
N TYR A 94 -4.67 2.96 -10.26
CA TYR A 94 -6.02 2.45 -10.04
C TYR A 94 -6.72 3.38 -9.05
N PHE A 95 -7.69 4.13 -9.56
CA PHE A 95 -8.50 5.01 -8.75
C PHE A 95 -9.84 4.34 -8.43
N LEU A 96 -10.29 4.47 -7.18
CA LEU A 96 -11.68 4.23 -6.80
C LEU A 96 -12.30 5.53 -6.30
N THR A 97 -13.58 5.48 -5.97
CA THR A 97 -14.25 6.55 -5.22
C THR A 97 -14.62 5.98 -3.85
N LEU A 98 -13.94 6.44 -2.80
CA LEU A 98 -14.30 6.19 -1.41
C LEU A 98 -15.38 7.20 -0.99
N GLU A 99 -16.51 6.70 -0.51
CA GLU A 99 -17.65 7.50 -0.08
C GLU A 99 -17.65 7.69 1.44
N ALA A 100 -17.30 6.66 2.21
CA ALA A 100 -17.28 6.72 3.67
C ALA A 100 -16.46 5.59 4.30
N PHE A 101 -16.16 5.73 5.59
CA PHE A 101 -15.84 4.60 6.47
C PHE A 101 -16.96 4.40 7.48
N SER A 102 -17.21 3.15 7.89
CA SER A 102 -18.05 2.85 9.05
C SER A 102 -17.26 2.14 10.14
N VAL A 103 -17.43 2.61 11.38
CA VAL A 103 -16.87 2.00 12.59
C VAL A 103 -18.02 1.71 13.54
N GLY A 104 -18.27 0.43 13.81
CA GLY A 104 -19.50 0.01 14.48
C GLY A 104 -20.73 0.46 13.69
N ASN A 105 -21.66 1.17 14.36
CA ASN A 105 -22.86 1.72 13.74
C ASN A 105 -22.70 3.15 13.19
N ASN A 106 -21.48 3.70 13.21
CA ASN A 106 -21.23 5.09 12.86
C ASN A 106 -20.63 5.18 11.45
N ARG A 107 -21.36 5.78 10.51
CA ARG A 107 -20.87 6.11 9.16
C ARG A 107 -20.23 7.49 9.15
N ILE A 108 -19.05 7.59 8.55
CA ILE A 108 -18.19 8.76 8.53
C ILE A 108 -17.98 9.13 7.06
N GLU A 109 -18.71 10.16 6.60
CA GLU A 109 -18.67 10.63 5.21
C GLU A 109 -17.30 11.18 4.82
N TYR A 110 -16.83 10.78 3.64
CA TYR A 110 -15.65 11.38 3.03
C TYR A 110 -16.03 12.76 2.45
N GLY A 111 -15.36 13.82 2.91
CA GLY A 111 -15.53 15.17 2.33
C GLY A 111 -16.84 15.88 2.72
N GLU A 112 -17.23 15.83 4.00
CA GLU A 112 -18.42 16.53 4.53
C GLU A 112 -18.63 17.93 3.93
N GLY A 113 -19.81 18.15 3.32
CA GLY A 113 -20.19 19.44 2.73
C GLY A 113 -19.62 19.73 1.35
N THR A 114 -18.90 18.80 0.73
CA THR A 114 -18.36 18.93 -0.64
C THR A 114 -18.78 17.74 -1.49
N ASN A 115 -18.93 17.94 -2.81
CA ASN A 115 -19.15 16.82 -3.72
C ASN A 115 -17.92 15.90 -3.65
N VAL A 116 -18.14 14.62 -3.30
CA VAL A 116 -17.09 13.59 -3.30
C VAL A 116 -16.42 13.60 -4.66
N SER A 117 -15.14 13.95 -4.72
CA SER A 117 -14.41 13.94 -5.98
C SER A 117 -14.34 12.50 -6.46
N MET A 118 -14.85 12.22 -7.67
CA MET A 118 -14.61 10.94 -8.33
C MET A 118 -13.11 10.68 -8.38
N LYS A 119 -12.68 9.43 -8.16
CA LYS A 119 -11.25 9.06 -8.13
C LYS A 119 -10.46 9.70 -6.97
N ASN A 120 -11.04 9.80 -5.77
CA ASN A 120 -10.37 10.37 -4.58
C ASN A 120 -9.36 9.44 -3.88
N ILE A 121 -9.32 8.17 -4.28
CA ILE A 121 -8.48 7.15 -3.64
C ILE A 121 -7.68 6.39 -4.67
N VAL A 122 -6.40 6.17 -4.39
CA VAL A 122 -5.48 5.38 -5.19
C VAL A 122 -5.20 4.08 -4.45
N ILE A 123 -5.35 2.97 -5.16
CA ILE A 123 -4.86 1.67 -4.67
C ILE A 123 -3.36 1.61 -4.97
N ASP A 124 -2.56 1.42 -3.93
CA ASP A 124 -1.10 1.35 -3.99
C ASP A 124 -0.58 0.19 -3.14
N SER A 125 -0.10 -0.86 -3.80
CA SER A 125 0.56 -2.01 -3.17
C SER A 125 1.93 -1.69 -2.57
N GLY A 126 2.49 -0.51 -2.85
CA GLY A 126 3.81 -0.09 -2.40
C GLY A 126 3.83 0.59 -1.02
N THR A 127 2.68 0.93 -0.44
CA THR A 127 2.61 1.68 0.83
C THR A 127 1.98 0.83 1.93
N PRO A 128 2.68 0.52 3.04
CA PRO A 128 2.16 -0.38 4.08
C PRO A 128 0.93 0.20 4.81
N LEU A 129 0.84 1.53 4.94
CA LEU A 129 -0.16 2.22 5.76
C LEU A 129 -1.17 2.99 4.90
N THR A 130 -2.41 3.11 5.36
CA THR A 130 -3.44 3.90 4.69
C THR A 130 -3.24 5.37 5.01
N MET A 131 -3.14 6.24 4.00
CA MET A 131 -2.91 7.66 4.21
C MET A 131 -4.19 8.46 3.93
N LEU A 132 -4.69 9.17 4.94
CA LEU A 132 -5.93 9.95 4.85
C LEU A 132 -5.68 11.45 5.08
N PRO A 133 -6.50 12.34 4.48
CA PRO A 133 -6.48 13.76 4.78
C PRO A 133 -6.73 14.04 6.27
N PRO A 134 -6.10 15.05 6.87
CA PRO A 134 -6.16 15.28 8.31
C PRO A 134 -7.56 15.33 8.94
N PRO A 135 -8.53 16.11 8.41
CA PRO A 135 -9.84 16.22 9.05
C PRO A 135 -10.61 14.90 9.04
N PHE A 136 -10.41 14.07 8.02
CA PHE A 136 -11.08 12.79 7.88
C PHE A 136 -10.42 11.70 8.72
N HIS A 137 -9.08 11.68 8.75
CA HIS A 137 -8.28 10.80 9.59
C HIS A 137 -8.59 10.98 11.08
N SER A 138 -8.52 12.21 11.60
CA SER A 138 -8.75 12.47 13.03
C SER A 138 -10.17 12.09 13.45
N LYS A 139 -11.16 12.28 12.57
CA LYS A 139 -12.53 11.85 12.83
C LYS A 139 -12.63 10.32 12.91
N LEU A 140 -12.06 9.61 11.93
CA LEU A 140 -12.02 8.16 11.92
C LEU A 140 -11.36 7.59 13.18
N GLU A 141 -10.19 8.11 13.56
CA GLU A 141 -9.50 7.70 14.79
C GLU A 141 -10.37 7.90 16.02
N SER A 142 -11.08 9.02 16.13
CA SER A 142 -11.95 9.28 17.29
C SER A 142 -13.08 8.25 17.43
N TYR A 143 -13.60 7.71 16.32
CA TYR A 143 -14.62 6.65 16.35
C TYR A 143 -14.00 5.30 16.69
N VAL A 144 -12.83 4.99 16.13
CA VAL A 144 -12.08 3.76 16.48
C VAL A 144 -11.73 3.75 17.97
N ALA A 145 -11.24 4.86 18.50
CA ALA A 145 -10.87 5.02 19.90
C ALA A 145 -12.04 4.82 20.87
N LYS A 146 -13.27 5.16 20.46
CA LYS A 146 -14.47 4.93 21.26
C LYS A 146 -14.89 3.46 21.31
N GLU A 147 -14.63 2.70 20.25
CA GLU A 147 -15.00 1.29 20.15
C GLU A 147 -13.95 0.35 20.78
N VAL A 148 -12.68 0.74 20.78
CA VAL A 148 -11.59 -0.08 21.34
C VAL A 148 -11.53 0.07 22.86
N LYS A 149 -11.72 -1.06 23.57
CA LYS A 149 -11.73 -1.13 25.04
C LYS A 149 -10.37 -1.50 25.65
N LEU A 150 -9.29 -1.07 25.02
CA LEU A 150 -7.92 -1.34 25.45
C LEU A 150 -7.24 -0.05 25.92
N PRO A 151 -6.26 -0.12 26.84
CA PRO A 151 -5.48 1.05 27.22
C PRO A 151 -4.70 1.62 26.04
N CYS A 152 -4.89 2.91 25.74
CA CYS A 152 -4.05 3.62 24.77
C CYS A 152 -2.62 3.76 25.31
N VAL A 153 -1.64 3.66 24.43
CA VAL A 153 -0.21 3.87 24.74
C VAL A 153 0.41 4.85 23.77
N GLU A 154 1.46 5.54 24.21
CA GLU A 154 2.25 6.39 23.30
C GLU A 154 3.09 5.50 22.35
N PRO A 155 3.06 5.75 21.04
CA PRO A 155 3.88 5.00 20.09
C PRO A 155 5.37 5.36 20.25
N PRO A 156 6.28 4.39 20.13
CA PRO A 156 7.72 4.63 20.19
C PRO A 156 8.26 5.59 19.12
N ASP A 157 7.61 5.66 17.95
CA ASP A 157 8.08 6.44 16.80
C ASP A 157 7.33 7.76 16.55
N HIS A 158 6.28 8.05 17.34
CA HIS A 158 5.37 9.20 17.20
C HIS A 158 4.75 9.39 15.79
N ARG A 159 4.89 8.44 14.88
CA ARG A 159 4.34 8.53 13.51
C ARG A 159 2.88 8.10 13.47
N LEU A 160 2.53 7.13 14.31
CA LEU A 160 1.17 6.65 14.50
C LEU A 160 0.52 7.42 15.65
N SER A 161 -0.77 7.68 15.56
CA SER A 161 -1.51 8.45 16.58
C SER A 161 -2.35 7.58 17.50
N LEU A 162 -2.61 6.32 17.13
CA LEU A 162 -3.52 5.44 17.86
C LEU A 162 -2.92 4.05 18.05
N CYS A 163 -2.45 3.76 19.27
CA CYS A 163 -1.82 2.49 19.66
C CYS A 163 -2.37 1.99 21.00
N TYR A 164 -2.38 0.67 21.18
CA TYR A 164 -3.00 0.00 22.32
C TYR A 164 -2.09 -1.08 22.91
N ASN A 165 -2.11 -1.17 24.24
CA ASN A 165 -1.52 -2.28 24.96
C ASN A 165 -2.45 -3.51 24.89
N THR A 166 -1.93 -4.62 24.36
CA THR A 166 -2.64 -5.89 24.21
C THR A 166 -2.13 -6.99 25.14
N THR A 167 -1.19 -6.69 26.04
CA THR A 167 -0.60 -7.68 26.96
C THR A 167 -1.68 -8.25 27.89
N GLY A 168 -1.87 -9.57 27.84
CA GLY A 168 -2.81 -10.29 28.71
C GLY A 168 -4.29 -10.18 28.36
N ASN A 169 -4.66 -9.57 27.23
CA ASN A 169 -6.04 -9.39 26.79
C ASN A 169 -6.31 -10.01 25.41
N GLN A 170 -7.56 -10.44 25.16
CA GLN A 170 -8.01 -10.73 23.79
C GLN A 170 -8.18 -9.41 23.03
N SER A 171 -7.43 -9.26 21.95
CA SER A 171 -7.44 -8.09 21.08
C SER A 171 -8.71 -8.03 20.21
N ASN A 172 -9.81 -7.51 20.75
CA ASN A 172 -11.03 -7.27 19.99
C ASN A 172 -11.03 -5.87 19.39
N PHE A 173 -10.36 -5.73 18.24
CA PHE A 173 -10.44 -4.52 17.43
C PHE A 173 -11.72 -4.49 16.58
N PRO A 174 -12.32 -3.31 16.36
CA PRO A 174 -13.53 -3.20 15.56
C PRO A 174 -13.26 -3.52 14.09
N VAL A 175 -14.25 -4.14 13.44
CA VAL A 175 -14.28 -4.23 11.97
C VAL A 175 -14.62 -2.84 11.43
N ILE A 176 -13.84 -2.37 10.46
CA ILE A 176 -14.06 -1.10 9.77
C ILE A 176 -14.58 -1.42 8.37
N THR A 177 -15.64 -0.77 7.92
CA THR A 177 -16.14 -0.96 6.54
C THR A 177 -15.74 0.24 5.69
N ALA A 178 -15.02 0.01 4.61
CA ALA A 178 -14.77 1.00 3.58
C ALA A 178 -15.91 0.95 2.56
N HIS A 179 -16.62 2.06 2.40
CA HIS A 179 -17.71 2.19 1.43
C HIS A 179 -17.17 2.84 0.16
N PHE A 180 -17.00 2.03 -0.88
CA PHE A 180 -16.66 2.54 -2.21
C PHE A 180 -17.92 2.64 -3.05
N SER A 181 -17.85 3.47 -4.08
CA SER A 181 -18.92 3.52 -5.07
C SER A 181 -19.11 2.14 -5.72
N GLY A 182 -20.24 1.51 -5.44
CA GLY A 182 -20.62 0.19 -5.94
C GLY A 182 -20.15 -1.01 -5.11
N ALA A 183 -19.43 -0.83 -3.99
CA ALA A 183 -18.98 -1.96 -3.17
C ALA A 183 -18.63 -1.57 -1.72
N ASP A 184 -18.95 -2.46 -0.78
CA ASP A 184 -18.52 -2.37 0.61
C ASP A 184 -17.40 -3.38 0.89
N VAL A 185 -16.30 -2.91 1.48
CA VAL A 185 -15.16 -3.77 1.86
C VAL A 185 -15.02 -3.76 3.38
N LYS A 186 -15.19 -4.94 4.00
CA LYS A 186 -14.98 -5.13 5.43
C LYS A 186 -13.49 -5.35 5.72
N LEU A 187 -12.91 -4.45 6.48
CA LEU A 187 -11.53 -4.47 6.96
C LEU A 187 -11.52 -5.04 8.38
N ASN A 188 -10.90 -6.22 8.52
CA ASN A 188 -10.75 -6.89 9.82
C ASN A 188 -9.54 -6.35 10.59
N SER A 189 -9.38 -6.80 11.84
CA SER A 189 -8.29 -6.39 12.74
C SER A 189 -6.91 -6.53 12.11
N ASN A 190 -6.64 -7.62 11.39
CA ASN A 190 -5.33 -7.88 10.77
C ASN A 190 -5.01 -6.92 9.63
N SER A 191 -6.03 -6.29 9.07
CA SER A 191 -5.95 -5.37 7.95
C SER A 191 -5.95 -3.90 8.40
N THR A 192 -6.38 -3.63 9.64
CA THR A 192 -6.49 -2.28 10.20
C THR A 192 -5.55 -2.02 11.38
N PHE A 193 -5.00 -3.06 12.02
CA PHE A 193 -4.04 -2.97 13.11
C PHE A 193 -2.85 -3.90 12.89
N PHE A 194 -1.66 -3.46 13.30
CA PHE A 194 -0.44 -4.25 13.18
C PHE A 194 0.42 -4.10 14.45
N PRO A 195 1.20 -5.14 14.80
CA PRO A 195 2.10 -5.09 15.93
C PRO A 195 3.30 -4.21 15.61
N ILE A 196 3.66 -3.32 16.53
CA ILE A 196 4.92 -2.54 16.45
C ILE A 196 6.01 -3.11 17.36
N GLU A 197 5.62 -3.71 18.47
CA GLU A 197 6.47 -4.44 19.40
C GLU A 197 5.63 -5.43 20.23
N GLU A 198 6.27 -6.18 21.12
CA GLU A 198 5.58 -7.17 21.93
C GLU A 198 4.52 -6.51 22.83
N GLY A 199 3.26 -6.92 22.65
CA GLY A 199 2.14 -6.39 23.44
C GLY A 199 1.64 -5.01 23.02
N ILE A 200 2.10 -4.44 21.89
CA ILE A 200 1.57 -3.17 21.37
C ILE A 200 1.10 -3.31 19.92
N MET A 201 -0.16 -2.95 19.69
CA MET A 201 -0.81 -2.93 18.38
C MET A 201 -1.22 -1.50 18.02
N CYS A 202 -0.92 -1.06 16.80
CA CYS A 202 -1.24 0.29 16.34
C CYS A 202 -2.17 0.29 15.13
N PHE A 203 -2.96 1.36 15.01
CA PHE A 203 -3.87 1.59 13.90
C PHE A 203 -3.10 1.93 12.62
N SER A 204 -3.40 1.24 11.52
CA SER A 204 -2.66 1.30 10.25
C SER A 204 -2.98 2.50 9.35
N PHE A 205 -3.46 3.60 9.94
CA PHE A 205 -3.88 4.80 9.22
C PHE A 205 -3.02 5.99 9.65
N LEU A 206 -2.46 6.69 8.66
CA LEU A 206 -1.61 7.86 8.84
C LEU A 206 -2.27 9.13 8.31
N LEU A 207 -1.89 10.23 8.94
CA LEU A 207 -2.15 11.58 8.45
C LEU A 207 -1.32 11.85 7.19
N SER A 208 -1.94 12.46 6.19
CA SER A 208 -1.26 12.91 4.98
C SER A 208 -1.87 14.19 4.43
N ASN A 209 -1.00 15.16 4.10
CA ASN A 209 -1.41 16.38 3.42
C ASN A 209 -1.58 16.19 1.90
N VAL A 210 -1.36 14.98 1.38
CA VAL A 210 -1.58 14.65 -0.02
C VAL A 210 -3.09 14.57 -0.27
N LYS A 211 -3.58 15.21 -1.34
CA LYS A 211 -5.01 15.24 -1.70
C LYS A 211 -5.62 13.87 -2.06
N ILE A 212 -4.77 12.87 -2.28
CA ILE A 212 -5.14 11.54 -2.72
C ILE A 212 -5.00 10.59 -1.53
N THR A 213 -6.08 9.89 -1.21
CA THR A 213 -6.02 8.81 -0.22
C THR A 213 -5.27 7.63 -0.82
N LEU A 214 -4.29 7.07 -0.11
CA LEU A 214 -3.58 5.85 -0.54
C LEU A 214 -4.09 4.67 0.27
N LEU A 215 -4.54 3.63 -0.43
CA LEU A 215 -5.01 2.38 0.17
C LEU A 215 -4.13 1.21 -0.33
N LEU A 216 -3.53 0.49 0.63
CA LEU A 216 -3.22 -0.95 0.65
C LEU A 216 -1.84 -1.48 0.24
N GLY A 217 -0.90 -1.53 1.18
CA GLY A 217 0.12 -2.58 1.29
C GLY A 217 -0.37 -3.79 2.08
N PHE A 218 -0.90 -3.60 3.29
CA PHE A 218 -1.31 -4.68 4.21
C PHE A 218 -2.70 -5.29 3.94
N ILE A 219 -3.63 -4.55 3.35
CA ILE A 219 -4.95 -5.09 2.97
C ILE A 219 -4.83 -5.84 1.62
N SER A 220 -3.86 -5.49 0.75
CA SER A 220 -3.69 -6.18 -0.54
C SER A 220 -3.18 -7.62 -0.39
N SER A 221 -2.42 -7.92 0.68
CA SER A 221 -1.87 -9.26 0.93
C SER A 221 -2.92 -10.28 1.41
N HIS A 222 -4.12 -9.83 1.81
CA HIS A 222 -5.16 -10.69 2.38
C HIS A 222 -6.48 -10.70 1.58
N PHE A 223 -6.62 -9.88 0.54
CA PHE A 223 -7.83 -9.79 -0.28
C PHE A 223 -7.52 -10.02 -1.77
N HIS A 224 -8.24 -10.98 -2.39
CA HIS A 224 -8.26 -11.13 -3.84
C HIS A 224 -9.11 -10.01 -4.47
N LEU A 225 -8.46 -8.91 -4.85
CA LEU A 225 -9.10 -7.84 -5.61
C LEU A 225 -9.30 -8.28 -7.07
N HIS A 226 -10.55 -8.54 -7.46
CA HIS A 226 -10.91 -8.84 -8.85
C HIS A 226 -11.39 -7.56 -9.55
N VAL A 227 -10.48 -6.91 -10.29
CA VAL A 227 -10.82 -5.73 -11.11
C VAL A 227 -11.34 -6.20 -12.45
N ARG A 228 -12.66 -6.09 -12.69
CA ARG A 228 -13.24 -6.26 -14.03
C ARG A 228 -13.25 -4.92 -14.74
N ARG A 229 -12.63 -4.86 -15.93
CA ARG A 229 -12.92 -3.79 -16.90
C ARG A 229 -14.26 -4.10 -17.56
N ASN A 230 -15.15 -3.11 -17.62
CA ASN A 230 -16.24 -3.09 -18.60
C ASN A 230 -15.69 -2.64 -19.94
#